data_AF-A0A0M3I1L3-F1
#
_entry.id   AF-A0A0M3I1L3-F1
#
_cell.length_a   1.000
_cell.length_b   1.000
_cell.length_c   1.000
_cell.angle_alpha   90.00
_cell.angle_beta   90.00
_cell.angle_gamma   90.00
#
_symmetry.space_group_name_H-M   'P 1'
#
loop_
_entity.id
_entity.type
_entity.pdbx_description
1 polymer ?
#
loop_
_entity_poly.entity_id
_entity_poly.type
_entity_poly.pdbx_seq_one_letter_code
_entity_poly.pdbx_strand_id
1 'polypeptide(L)'
;MAPLAPFKSAHITLAIQPTLRDCEPLLKAAETHFAFSLDPSQSTSTQIESIQHCRRSALTTSRLLGAQLDQLTHFYDDWVAVIRKFTPRDDPDQALAEQQAFQQMNEASDGLRSMLNQLRITIQKLEFLDQDLGEMLARLGTTPRTTPPLGLNPSGSSQTQQSTAHPNNANSTSPSNGDAPSNFCMWEMERGPGNHMSK
;
A
#
# COMPACT_ATOMS: atom_id res chain seq x y z
N MET A 1 9.89 -37.90 -41.42
CA MET A 1 9.18 -37.46 -40.21
C MET A 1 8.31 -36.29 -40.61
N ALA A 2 6.98 -36.43 -40.52
CA ALA A 2 6.09 -35.29 -40.76
C ALA A 2 6.23 -34.31 -39.58
N PRO A 3 6.22 -32.98 -39.82
CA PRO A 3 6.27 -32.01 -38.73
C PRO A 3 5.02 -32.16 -37.86
N LEU A 4 5.22 -32.32 -36.56
CA LEU A 4 4.14 -32.28 -35.56
C LEU A 4 3.39 -30.96 -35.73
N ALA A 5 2.07 -31.05 -35.89
CA ALA A 5 1.22 -29.86 -35.98
C ALA A 5 1.39 -29.04 -34.68
N PRO A 6 1.50 -27.70 -34.79
CA PRO A 6 1.64 -26.84 -33.62
C PRO A 6 0.42 -26.96 -32.70
N PHE A 7 0.66 -26.84 -31.39
CA PHE A 7 -0.39 -26.80 -30.38
C PHE A 7 -1.39 -25.67 -30.65
N LYS A 8 -2.69 -25.97 -30.54
CA LYS A 8 -3.76 -24.95 -30.57
C LYS A 8 -3.61 -23.97 -29.41
N SER A 9 -3.06 -24.41 -28.27
CA SER A 9 -2.79 -23.59 -27.09
C SER A 9 -1.42 -22.90 -27.07
N ALA A 10 -0.58 -23.05 -28.10
CA ALA A 10 0.81 -22.57 -28.08
C ALA A 10 0.93 -21.09 -27.65
N HIS A 11 0.00 -20.25 -28.11
CA HIS A 11 -0.06 -18.83 -27.74
C HIS A 11 -0.34 -18.60 -26.24
N ILE A 12 -1.17 -19.45 -25.61
CA ILE A 12 -1.48 -19.40 -24.18
C ILE A 12 -0.25 -19.81 -23.38
N THR A 13 0.39 -20.93 -23.74
CA THR A 13 1.61 -21.42 -23.08
C THR A 13 2.73 -20.38 -23.11
N LEU A 14 2.90 -19.70 -24.25
CA LEU A 14 3.89 -18.63 -24.41
C LEU A 14 3.55 -17.36 -23.63
N ALA A 15 2.26 -17.07 -23.40
CA ALA A 15 1.81 -15.90 -22.65
C ALA A 15 1.83 -16.11 -21.11
N ILE A 16 1.61 -17.34 -20.63
CA ILE A 16 1.63 -17.66 -19.20
C ILE A 16 3.03 -17.46 -18.60
N GLN A 17 4.08 -17.94 -19.29
CA GLN A 17 5.45 -17.95 -18.75
C GLN A 17 5.99 -16.56 -18.34
N PRO A 18 5.89 -15.51 -19.17
CA PRO A 18 6.23 -14.15 -18.75
C PRO A 18 5.41 -13.68 -17.55
N THR A 19 4.10 -13.91 -17.57
CA THR A 19 3.16 -13.49 -16.51
C THR A 19 3.51 -14.14 -15.17
N LEU A 20 3.92 -15.42 -15.16
CA LEU A 20 4.39 -16.10 -13.96
C LEU A 20 5.68 -15.47 -13.40
N ARG A 21 6.62 -15.07 -14.27
CA ARG A 21 7.87 -14.41 -13.84
C ARG A 21 7.62 -13.03 -13.25
N ASP A 22 6.65 -12.30 -13.78
CA ASP A 22 6.28 -10.96 -13.30
C ASP A 22 5.64 -11.00 -11.89
N CYS A 23 5.15 -12.16 -11.44
CA CYS A 23 4.60 -12.34 -10.11
C CYS A 23 5.67 -12.35 -9.00
N GLU A 24 6.87 -12.90 -9.27
CA GLU A 24 7.93 -13.07 -8.28
C GLU A 24 8.39 -11.76 -7.60
N PRO A 25 8.71 -10.67 -8.33
CA PRO A 25 9.08 -9.41 -7.69
C PRO A 25 7.94 -8.81 -6.87
N LEU A 26 6.68 -9.02 -7.28
CA LEU A 26 5.52 -8.52 -6.54
C LEU A 26 5.29 -9.31 -5.24
N LEU A 27 5.49 -10.63 -5.28
CA LEU A 27 5.44 -11.49 -4.09
C LEU A 27 6.54 -11.11 -3.10
N LYS A 28 7.76 -10.87 -3.59
CA LYS A 28 8.87 -10.39 -2.76
C LYS A 28 8.58 -9.01 -2.15
N ALA A 29 7.97 -8.10 -2.92
CA ALA A 29 7.53 -6.81 -2.38
C ALA A 29 6.48 -7.01 -1.27
N ALA A 30 5.53 -7.92 -1.43
CA ALA A 30 4.56 -8.23 -0.38
C ALA A 30 5.21 -8.75 0.91
N GLU A 31 6.24 -9.60 0.79
CA GLU A 31 7.02 -10.06 1.95
C GLU A 31 7.69 -8.90 2.71
N THR A 32 8.19 -7.88 2.00
CA THR A 32 8.76 -6.70 2.67
C THR A 32 7.71 -5.91 3.45
N HIS A 33 6.46 -5.88 2.98
CA HIS A 33 5.36 -5.24 3.71
C HIS A 33 4.95 -6.06 4.94
N PHE A 34 4.96 -7.40 4.84
CA PHE A 34 4.67 -8.27 5.99
C PHE A 34 5.73 -8.18 7.09
N ALA A 35 6.97 -7.82 6.73
CA ALA A 35 8.05 -7.57 7.68
C ALA A 35 8.03 -6.15 8.27
N PHE A 36 7.02 -5.32 7.93
CA PHE A 36 6.91 -3.95 8.45
C PHE A 36 6.85 -3.95 9.98
N SER A 37 7.66 -3.08 10.58
CA SER A 37 7.64 -2.82 12.01
C SER A 37 7.85 -1.33 12.26
N LEU A 38 7.28 -0.86 13.37
CA LEU A 38 7.47 0.50 13.83
C LEU A 38 8.64 0.58 14.79
N ASP A 39 9.43 1.64 14.62
CA ASP A 39 10.43 2.03 15.60
C ASP A 39 9.79 2.91 16.69
N PRO A 40 9.70 2.42 17.94
CA PRO A 40 9.06 3.15 19.03
C PRO A 40 9.88 4.38 19.47
N SER A 41 11.15 4.49 19.08
CA SER A 41 11.99 5.65 19.41
C SER A 41 11.70 6.88 18.54
N GLN A 42 11.00 6.69 17.42
CA GLN A 42 10.65 7.77 16.50
C GLN A 42 9.47 8.61 17.00
N SER A 43 9.39 9.85 16.50
CA SER A 43 8.25 10.72 16.78
C SER A 43 6.95 10.12 16.26
N THR A 44 5.82 10.43 16.90
CA THR A 44 4.49 9.98 16.45
C THR A 44 4.20 10.41 15.00
N SER A 45 4.65 11.60 14.57
CA SER A 45 4.49 12.05 13.17
C SER A 45 5.22 11.12 12.21
N THR A 46 6.48 10.79 12.51
CA THR A 46 7.31 9.89 11.69
C THR A 46 6.74 8.47 11.66
N GLN A 47 6.19 7.99 12.77
CA GLN A 47 5.50 6.70 12.84
C GLN A 47 4.25 6.71 11.95
N ILE A 48 3.41 7.75 12.03
CA ILE A 48 2.23 7.92 11.18
C ILE A 48 2.61 7.93 9.70
N GLU A 49 3.64 8.70 9.32
CA GLU A 49 4.13 8.76 7.94
C GLU A 49 4.61 7.39 7.45
N SER A 50 5.34 6.65 8.29
CA SER A 50 5.84 5.31 7.99
C SER A 50 4.70 4.30 7.76
N ILE A 51 3.67 4.31 8.62
CA ILE A 51 2.49 3.45 8.46
C ILE A 51 1.74 3.81 7.17
N GLN A 52 1.50 5.10 6.93
CA GLN A 52 0.79 5.54 5.74
C GLN A 52 1.56 5.18 4.46
N HIS A 53 2.89 5.30 4.47
CA HIS A 53 3.74 4.88 3.36
C HIS A 53 3.65 3.38 3.13
N CYS A 54 3.83 2.56 4.17
CA CYS A 54 3.68 1.11 4.08
C CYS A 54 2.30 0.73 3.53
N ARG A 55 1.24 1.31 4.08
CA ARG A 55 -0.14 1.06 3.64
C ARG A 55 -0.37 1.37 2.16
N ARG A 56 0.07 2.54 1.67
CA ARG A 56 -0.04 2.90 0.24
C ARG A 56 0.73 1.93 -0.65
N SER A 57 1.94 1.54 -0.23
CA SER A 57 2.79 0.61 -0.98
C SER A 57 2.20 -0.80 -1.03
N ALA A 58 1.70 -1.29 0.11
CA ALA A 58 1.01 -2.57 0.25
C ALA A 58 -0.27 -2.63 -0.61
N LEU A 59 -1.10 -1.59 -0.59
CA LEU A 59 -2.30 -1.48 -1.44
C LEU A 59 -1.95 -1.50 -2.93
N THR A 60 -0.89 -0.80 -3.33
CA THR A 60 -0.42 -0.80 -4.72
C THR A 60 0.03 -2.21 -5.13
N THR A 61 0.81 -2.87 -4.27
CA THR A 61 1.26 -4.25 -4.49
C THR A 61 0.08 -5.21 -4.61
N SER A 62 -0.92 -5.09 -3.72
CA SER A 62 -2.15 -5.90 -3.76
C SER A 62 -2.91 -5.74 -5.08
N ARG A 63 -3.07 -4.51 -5.58
CA ARG A 63 -3.72 -4.25 -6.88
C ARG A 63 -2.96 -4.87 -8.05
N LEU A 64 -1.64 -4.78 -8.05
CA LEU A 64 -0.81 -5.37 -9.10
C LEU A 64 -0.89 -6.90 -9.07
N LEU A 65 -0.82 -7.51 -7.89
CA LEU A 65 -1.02 -8.96 -7.72
C LEU A 65 -2.42 -9.39 -8.17
N GLY A 66 -3.45 -8.59 -7.89
CA GLY A 66 -4.82 -8.82 -8.35
C GLY A 66 -4.93 -8.84 -9.88
N ALA A 67 -4.31 -7.87 -10.56
CA ALA A 67 -4.27 -7.84 -12.02
C ALA A 67 -3.57 -9.08 -12.62
N GLN A 68 -2.46 -9.51 -12.00
CA GLN A 68 -1.78 -10.75 -12.42
C GLN A 68 -2.63 -12.00 -12.18
N LEU A 69 -3.33 -12.05 -11.05
CA LEU A 69 -4.25 -13.15 -10.73
C LEU A 69 -5.37 -13.26 -11.76
N ASP A 70 -5.99 -12.14 -12.14
CA ASP A 70 -7.06 -12.10 -13.13
C ASP A 70 -6.55 -12.56 -14.51
N GLN A 71 -5.39 -12.07 -14.92
CA GLN A 71 -4.77 -12.46 -16.19
C GLN A 71 -4.43 -13.95 -16.25
N LEU A 72 -3.80 -14.50 -15.21
CA LEU A 72 -3.47 -15.93 -15.13
C LEU A 72 -4.74 -16.80 -15.07
N THR A 73 -5.78 -16.33 -14.39
CA THR A 73 -7.08 -17.02 -14.35
C THR A 73 -7.71 -17.06 -15.74
N HIS A 74 -7.64 -15.97 -16.49
CA HIS A 74 -8.14 -15.92 -17.86
C HIS A 74 -7.41 -16.91 -18.77
N PHE A 75 -6.07 -16.98 -18.72
CA PHE A 75 -5.31 -17.97 -19.48
C PHE A 75 -5.64 -19.41 -19.09
N TYR A 76 -5.86 -19.67 -17.81
CA TYR A 76 -6.30 -20.99 -17.33
C TYR A 76 -7.64 -21.38 -17.97
N ASP A 77 -8.63 -20.50 -17.90
CA ASP A 77 -9.97 -20.74 -18.42
C ASP A 77 -9.97 -20.92 -19.94
N ASP A 78 -9.20 -20.10 -20.66
CA ASP A 78 -9.03 -20.19 -22.10
C ASP A 78 -8.40 -21.53 -22.51
N TRP A 79 -7.37 -21.99 -21.80
CA TRP A 79 -6.73 -23.28 -22.09
C TRP A 79 -7.68 -24.44 -21.81
N VAL A 80 -8.42 -24.39 -20.70
CA VAL A 80 -9.47 -25.37 -20.40
C VAL A 80 -10.54 -25.39 -21.51
N ALA A 81 -10.92 -24.23 -22.04
CA ALA A 81 -11.85 -24.14 -23.16
C ALA A 81 -11.28 -24.74 -24.44
N VAL A 82 -9.98 -24.58 -24.73
CA VAL A 82 -9.30 -25.24 -25.85
C VAL A 82 -9.37 -26.76 -25.71
N ILE A 83 -9.05 -27.28 -24.53
CA ILE A 83 -9.09 -28.73 -24.26
C ILE A 83 -10.51 -29.29 -24.42
N ARG A 84 -11.53 -28.57 -23.92
CA ARG A 84 -12.93 -29.00 -24.04
C ARG A 84 -13.47 -28.98 -25.47
N LYS A 85 -12.83 -28.23 -26.38
CA LYS A 85 -13.24 -28.14 -27.80
C LYS A 85 -12.72 -29.30 -28.65
N PHE A 86 -11.85 -30.17 -28.11
CA PHE A 86 -11.43 -31.37 -28.83
C PHE A 86 -12.65 -32.27 -29.09
N THR A 87 -12.81 -32.63 -30.36
CA THR A 87 -13.88 -33.51 -30.86
C THR A 87 -13.27 -34.84 -31.33
N PRO A 88 -14.08 -35.90 -31.49
CA PRO A 88 -13.61 -37.18 -32.04
C PRO A 88 -13.06 -37.10 -33.47
N ARG A 89 -13.22 -35.96 -34.17
CA ARG A 89 -12.63 -35.70 -35.49
C ARG A 89 -11.24 -35.10 -35.41
N ASP A 90 -10.84 -34.55 -34.27
CA ASP A 90 -9.50 -34.05 -34.05
C ASP A 90 -8.52 -35.22 -33.88
N ASP A 91 -7.24 -34.95 -34.16
CA ASP A 91 -6.16 -35.92 -33.97
C ASP A 91 -6.06 -36.30 -32.48
N PRO A 92 -6.26 -37.59 -32.11
CA PRO A 92 -6.19 -38.03 -30.73
C PRO A 92 -4.81 -37.79 -30.10
N ASP A 93 -3.73 -37.86 -30.89
CA ASP A 93 -2.38 -37.61 -30.40
C ASP A 93 -2.18 -36.13 -30.05
N GLN A 94 -2.78 -35.23 -30.83
CA GLN A 94 -2.76 -33.79 -30.55
C GLN A 94 -3.58 -33.45 -29.30
N ALA A 95 -4.76 -34.04 -29.13
CA ALA A 95 -5.60 -33.83 -27.96
C ALA A 95 -4.91 -34.32 -26.67
N LEU A 96 -4.27 -35.49 -26.72
CA LEU A 96 -3.50 -36.03 -25.61
C LEU A 96 -2.30 -35.14 -25.25
N ALA A 97 -1.55 -34.70 -26.26
CA ALA A 97 -0.38 -33.85 -26.04
C ALA A 97 -0.75 -32.49 -25.43
N GLU A 98 -1.87 -31.90 -25.84
CA GLU A 98 -2.43 -30.66 -25.24
C GLU A 98 -2.83 -30.86 -23.77
N GLN A 99 -3.50 -31.96 -23.46
CA GLN A 99 -3.89 -32.29 -22.10
C GLN A 99 -2.66 -32.53 -21.21
N GLN A 100 -1.64 -33.22 -21.71
CA GLN A 100 -0.39 -33.42 -21.00
C GLN A 100 0.37 -32.12 -20.77
N ALA A 101 0.46 -31.25 -21.78
CA ALA A 101 1.11 -29.94 -21.65
C ALA A 101 0.42 -29.06 -20.59
N PHE A 102 -0.92 -29.03 -20.60
CA PHE A 102 -1.70 -28.35 -19.58
C PHE A 102 -1.44 -28.94 -18.19
N GLN A 103 -1.45 -30.27 -18.07
CA GLN A 103 -1.22 -30.94 -16.78
C GLN A 103 0.18 -30.64 -16.23
N GLN A 104 1.21 -30.69 -17.07
CA GLN A 104 2.59 -30.36 -16.69
C GLN A 104 2.71 -28.93 -16.18
N MET A 105 2.15 -27.95 -16.90
CA MET A 105 2.23 -26.54 -16.49
C MET A 105 1.35 -26.24 -15.26
N ASN A 106 0.24 -26.94 -15.10
CA ASN A 106 -0.70 -26.73 -14.01
C ASN A 106 -0.23 -27.37 -12.69
N GLU A 107 0.40 -28.55 -12.75
CA GLU A 107 0.81 -29.33 -11.57
C GLU A 107 2.27 -29.10 -11.15
N ALA A 108 3.07 -28.38 -11.94
CA ALA A 108 4.40 -27.97 -11.51
C ALA A 108 4.34 -27.19 -10.17
N SER A 109 5.38 -27.35 -9.34
CA SER A 109 5.48 -26.71 -8.02
C SER A 109 5.41 -25.18 -8.06
N ASP A 110 5.95 -24.61 -9.13
CA ASP A 110 5.95 -23.20 -9.52
C ASP A 110 5.01 -22.94 -10.72
N GLY A 111 4.13 -23.92 -10.99
CA GLY A 111 3.18 -23.90 -12.08
C GLY A 111 1.98 -23.00 -11.82
N LEU A 112 1.09 -22.96 -12.81
CA LEU A 112 -0.05 -22.04 -12.85
C LEU A 112 -0.95 -22.16 -11.62
N ARG A 113 -1.30 -23.38 -11.20
CA ARG A 113 -2.16 -23.60 -10.02
C ARG A 113 -1.53 -23.12 -8.73
N SER A 114 -0.25 -23.41 -8.55
CA SER A 114 0.52 -23.02 -7.37
C SER A 114 0.59 -21.50 -7.28
N MET A 115 0.94 -20.85 -8.39
CA MET A 115 1.02 -19.38 -8.47
C MET A 115 -0.34 -18.73 -8.20
N LEU A 116 -1.43 -19.19 -8.83
CA LEU A 116 -2.79 -18.68 -8.58
C LEU A 116 -3.16 -18.76 -7.09
N ASN A 117 -2.82 -19.86 -6.43
CA ASN A 117 -3.07 -20.03 -5.01
C ASN A 117 -2.22 -19.08 -4.16
N GLN A 118 -0.93 -18.96 -4.47
CA GLN A 118 -0.02 -18.06 -3.78
C GLN A 118 -0.44 -16.59 -3.91
N LEU A 119 -0.85 -16.16 -5.10
CA LEU A 119 -1.37 -14.80 -5.34
C LEU A 119 -2.61 -14.52 -4.48
N ARG A 120 -3.60 -15.43 -4.47
CA ARG A 120 -4.81 -15.30 -3.65
C ARG A 120 -4.50 -15.15 -2.16
N ILE A 121 -3.64 -16.01 -1.64
CA ILE A 121 -3.22 -15.98 -0.23
C ILE A 121 -2.50 -14.66 0.08
N THR A 122 -1.59 -14.22 -0.79
CA THR A 122 -0.82 -12.99 -0.57
C THR A 122 -1.72 -11.75 -0.63
N ILE A 123 -2.65 -11.67 -1.57
CA ILE A 123 -3.64 -10.57 -1.65
C ILE A 123 -4.45 -10.51 -0.36
N GLN A 124 -4.97 -11.65 0.11
CA GLN A 124 -5.73 -11.71 1.36
C GLN A 124 -4.90 -11.26 2.56
N LYS A 125 -3.63 -11.67 2.64
CA LYS A 125 -2.71 -11.19 3.70
C LYS A 125 -2.48 -9.68 3.63
N LEU A 126 -2.38 -9.10 2.43
CA LEU A 126 -2.24 -7.65 2.25
C LEU A 126 -3.50 -6.90 2.66
N GLU A 127 -4.69 -7.48 2.49
CA GLU A 127 -5.95 -6.91 2.98
C GLU A 127 -6.00 -6.89 4.51
N PHE A 128 -5.56 -7.97 5.18
CA PHE A 128 -5.41 -7.97 6.63
C PHE A 128 -4.39 -6.94 7.11
N LEU A 129 -3.25 -6.83 6.42
CA LEU A 129 -2.24 -5.81 6.73
C LEU A 129 -2.83 -4.39 6.60
N ASP A 130 -3.64 -4.10 5.57
CA ASP A 130 -4.28 -2.79 5.42
C ASP A 130 -5.19 -2.44 6.62
N GLN A 131 -5.92 -3.44 7.13
CA GLN A 131 -6.77 -3.30 8.31
C GLN A 131 -5.94 -3.03 9.57
N ASP A 132 -4.90 -3.84 9.81
CA ASP A 132 -4.00 -3.70 10.96
C ASP A 132 -3.31 -2.34 10.98
N LEU A 133 -2.79 -1.89 9.84
CA LEU A 133 -2.19 -0.56 9.69
C LEU A 133 -3.23 0.55 9.88
N GLY A 134 -4.46 0.34 9.42
CA GLY A 134 -5.59 1.24 9.65
C GLY A 134 -5.93 1.40 11.14
N GLU A 135 -6.00 0.30 11.88
CA GLU A 135 -6.21 0.32 13.33
C GLU A 135 -5.06 1.02 14.06
N MET A 136 -3.82 0.75 13.66
CA MET A 136 -2.64 1.36 14.24
C MET A 136 -2.64 2.88 14.07
N LEU A 137 -3.03 3.37 12.88
CA LEU A 137 -3.22 4.80 12.63
C LEU A 137 -4.31 5.40 13.51
N ALA A 138 -5.45 4.70 13.67
CA ALA A 138 -6.52 5.17 14.53
C ALA A 138 -6.03 5.32 15.98
N ARG A 139 -5.29 4.33 16.50
CA ARG A 139 -4.73 4.36 17.86
C ARG A 139 -3.77 5.53 18.06
N LEU A 140 -2.81 5.73 17.15
CA LEU A 140 -1.87 6.85 17.20
C LEU A 140 -2.55 8.22 17.04
N GLY A 141 -3.63 8.29 16.24
CA GLY A 141 -4.45 9.50 16.10
C GLY A 141 -5.33 9.80 17.33
N THR A 142 -5.67 8.78 18.13
CA THR A 142 -6.48 8.93 19.35
C THR A 142 -5.66 9.14 20.62
N THR A 143 -4.32 9.11 20.56
CA THR A 143 -3.48 9.35 21.73
C THR A 143 -3.86 10.70 22.36
N PRO A 144 -4.39 10.74 23.60
CA PRO A 144 -4.77 11.99 24.22
C PRO A 144 -3.54 12.88 24.23
N ARG A 145 -3.65 14.07 23.64
CA ARG A 145 -2.70 15.14 23.92
C ARG A 145 -2.76 15.33 25.42
N THR A 146 -1.77 14.80 26.15
CA THR A 146 -1.62 15.03 27.59
C THR A 146 -1.32 16.51 27.75
N THR A 147 -2.37 17.33 27.74
CA THR A 147 -2.31 18.70 28.21
C THR A 147 -1.89 18.58 29.68
N PRO A 148 -0.70 19.07 30.07
CA PRO A 148 -0.35 19.09 31.48
C PRO A 148 -1.47 19.87 32.21
N PRO A 149 -1.94 19.40 33.37
CA PRO A 149 -2.97 20.12 34.10
C PRO A 149 -2.41 21.52 34.39
N LEU A 150 -3.15 22.56 33.99
CA LEU A 150 -2.93 23.90 34.50
C LEU A 150 -3.12 23.83 36.02
N GLY A 151 -2.03 23.64 36.73
CA GLY A 151 -1.96 23.75 38.17
C GLY A 151 -2.21 25.19 38.56
N LEU A 152 -3.48 25.56 38.71
CA LEU A 152 -3.86 26.75 39.47
C LEU A 152 -3.98 26.33 40.93
N ASN A 153 -2.86 26.45 41.63
CA ASN A 153 -2.83 26.52 43.07
C ASN A 153 -3.19 27.96 43.47
N PRO A 154 -4.13 28.17 44.40
CA PRO A 154 -3.99 29.29 45.30
C PRO A 154 -4.07 28.80 46.75
N SER A 155 -2.91 28.67 47.37
CA SER A 155 -2.75 28.83 48.81
C SER A 155 -2.72 30.33 49.12
N GLY A 156 -3.49 30.79 50.12
CA GLY A 156 -3.27 32.12 50.70
C GLY A 156 -4.50 32.81 51.25
N SER A 157 -5.10 32.27 52.30
CA SER A 157 -5.95 33.03 53.22
C SER A 157 -5.13 34.19 53.83
N SER A 158 -5.59 35.43 53.69
CA SER A 158 -5.25 36.54 54.61
C SER A 158 -6.25 37.68 54.48
N GLN A 159 -6.66 38.17 55.63
CA GLN A 159 -7.85 38.96 55.92
C GLN A 159 -7.45 40.44 56.17
N THR A 160 -8.30 41.37 55.71
CA THR A 160 -8.55 42.76 56.19
C THR A 160 -7.46 43.83 56.17
N GLN A 161 -7.75 44.97 55.52
CA GLN A 161 -8.17 46.21 56.21
C GLN A 161 -8.78 47.26 55.25
N GLN A 162 -9.74 48.04 55.78
CA GLN A 162 -10.56 49.09 55.16
C GLN A 162 -9.82 50.42 54.97
N SER A 163 -10.20 51.18 53.93
CA SER A 163 -10.66 52.58 54.10
C SER A 163 -11.25 53.20 52.82
N THR A 164 -12.56 53.42 52.88
CA THR A 164 -13.34 54.64 52.53
C THR A 164 -12.85 55.60 51.43
N ALA A 165 -13.65 55.79 50.36
CA ALA A 165 -14.52 56.96 50.13
C ALA A 165 -14.79 57.27 48.62
N HIS A 166 -16.02 56.95 48.18
CA HIS A 166 -16.92 57.71 47.27
C HIS A 166 -16.51 58.08 45.82
N PRO A 167 -17.48 58.39 44.92
CA PRO A 167 -17.59 57.69 43.65
C PRO A 167 -17.68 58.64 42.43
N ASN A 168 -18.02 58.02 41.30
CA ASN A 168 -18.71 58.56 40.13
C ASN A 168 -17.88 59.03 38.93
N ASN A 169 -18.13 58.27 37.85
CA ASN A 169 -18.50 58.75 36.52
C ASN A 169 -17.36 58.98 35.52
N ALA A 170 -17.09 57.97 34.70
CA ALA A 170 -16.66 58.17 33.31
C ALA A 170 -17.01 56.93 32.47
N ASN A 171 -17.69 57.21 31.36
CA ASN A 171 -18.19 56.30 30.33
C ASN A 171 -17.17 55.25 29.85
N SER A 172 -17.70 54.05 29.62
CA SER A 172 -17.14 52.98 28.81
C SER A 172 -17.25 53.31 27.31
N THR A 173 -16.17 53.12 26.55
CA THR A 173 -16.17 52.23 25.36
C THR A 173 -14.74 51.93 24.89
N SER A 174 -14.54 50.67 24.50
CA SER A 174 -13.28 49.96 24.25
C SER A 174 -12.71 50.14 22.82
N PRO A 175 -11.48 49.63 22.53
CA PRO A 175 -10.55 50.14 21.51
C PRO A 175 -10.49 49.30 20.23
N SER A 176 -9.78 49.78 19.19
CA SER A 176 -9.12 48.92 18.19
C SER A 176 -7.97 49.66 17.48
N ASN A 177 -6.74 49.45 17.96
CA ASN A 177 -5.52 49.50 17.17
C ASN A 177 -5.36 48.08 16.59
N GLY A 178 -5.12 47.86 15.30
CA GLY A 178 -3.89 48.18 14.60
C GLY A 178 -3.03 46.91 14.56
N ASP A 179 -2.82 46.32 13.37
CA ASP A 179 -1.52 45.78 12.96
C ASP A 179 -1.56 45.17 11.55
N ALA A 180 -0.51 45.48 10.79
CA ALA A 180 -0.12 44.88 9.53
C ALA A 180 0.99 43.79 9.80
N PRO A 181 1.89 43.42 8.87
CA PRO A 181 1.83 42.15 8.14
C PRO A 181 3.09 41.26 8.29
N SER A 182 3.12 40.16 7.51
CA SER A 182 4.32 39.53 6.91
C SER A 182 5.11 38.50 7.75
N ASN A 183 5.27 37.28 7.23
CA ASN A 183 6.48 36.94 6.46
C ASN A 183 6.43 35.51 5.88
N PHE A 184 6.68 35.48 4.58
CA PHE A 184 6.91 34.33 3.71
C PHE A 184 8.42 34.07 3.72
N CYS A 185 8.88 32.88 4.09
CA CYS A 185 10.29 32.51 3.96
C CYS A 185 10.48 31.48 2.83
N MET A 186 11.19 31.96 1.82
CA MET A 186 11.70 31.30 0.63
C MET A 186 12.96 30.49 0.97
N TRP A 187 13.12 29.28 0.45
CA TRP A 187 14.42 28.63 0.31
C TRP A 187 14.63 28.27 -1.16
N GLU A 188 15.50 29.05 -1.81
CA GLU A 188 16.22 28.74 -3.06
C GLU A 188 17.09 27.48 -2.87
N MET A 189 17.09 26.49 -3.77
CA MET A 189 17.73 26.44 -5.10
C MET A 189 19.23 26.08 -5.04
N GLU A 190 19.53 24.79 -5.26
CA GLU A 190 20.80 24.37 -5.88
C GLU A 190 20.50 23.37 -7.02
N ARG A 191 20.74 23.82 -8.25
CA ARG A 191 20.89 23.01 -9.47
C ARG A 191 22.33 23.20 -9.94
N GLY A 192 23.11 22.13 -10.01
CA GLY A 192 24.42 22.08 -10.69
C GLY A 192 24.35 21.29 -12.00
N PRO A 193 24.98 21.73 -13.10
CA PRO A 193 25.07 20.98 -14.36
C PRO A 193 26.47 20.41 -14.66
N GLY A 194 26.53 19.38 -15.53
CA GLY A 194 27.74 18.86 -16.21
C GLY A 194 28.24 17.52 -15.64
N ASN A 195 28.71 16.52 -16.40
CA ASN A 195 29.31 16.56 -17.74
C ASN A 195 29.31 15.17 -18.40
N HIS A 196 29.18 15.16 -19.73
CA HIS A 196 29.44 14.04 -20.63
C HIS A 196 30.92 14.12 -21.07
N MET A 197 31.72 13.06 -21.00
CA MET A 197 32.82 12.87 -21.97
C MET A 197 33.36 11.43 -22.01
N SER A 198 33.56 10.97 -23.23
CA SER A 198 34.14 9.70 -23.67
C SER A 198 35.60 9.49 -23.26
N LYS A 199 35.98 8.25 -22.98
CA LYS A 199 36.96 7.47 -23.77
C LYS A 199 36.93 6.00 -23.36
#